data_AF-A0A924I416-F1
#
_entry.id   AF-A0A924I416-F1
#
_cell.length_a   1.000
_cell.length_b   1.000
_cell.length_c   1.000
_cell.angle_alpha   90.00
_cell.angle_beta   90.00
_cell.angle_gamma   90.00
#
_symmetry.space_group_name_H-M   'P 1'
#
loop_
_entity.id
_entity.type
_entity.pdbx_description
1 polymer ?
#
loop_
_entity_poly.entity_id
_entity_poly.type
_entity_poly.pdbx_seq_one_letter_code
_entity_poly.pdbx_strand_id
1 'polypeptide(L)'
;MDTTLDTDARTAHLARAERQKASAGRAVRLVLAAVLIALGLRSLVYEPFNIPSESMLPRLLVGDYLIVAKWPYGIGRYSLPLGLPLFNGRIGGAVPARGDVIVFKTPRDNRTDYIKRVIGVPGDRVAMQGGQVVPNGAVLAQQRRADFIVKADLIGCDSGPGRPSFRTTGADGTSICRYPAFAETLPGGRSWIVLDQIADDIRDTTAEVTVPAGHVFVLGDNRDDSADSRFSVAEGGVGLVPTDNIIGRADRIFFSIEPGTSVRRPGGWAGAIRTDRIGKPL
;
A
#
# COMPACT_ATOMS: atom_id res chain seq x y z
N MET A 1 2.80 -63.54 42.04
CA MET A 1 2.01 -63.30 40.82
C MET A 1 1.89 -61.80 40.50
N ASP A 2 2.86 -60.95 40.90
CA ASP A 2 2.68 -59.48 40.88
C ASP A 2 3.73 -58.72 40.02
N THR A 3 4.80 -59.40 39.58
CA THR A 3 5.90 -58.78 38.83
C THR A 3 5.63 -58.65 37.32
N THR A 4 4.73 -59.45 36.76
CA THR A 4 4.39 -59.42 35.33
C THR A 4 3.46 -58.24 34.97
N LEU A 5 2.57 -57.84 35.88
CA LEU A 5 1.65 -56.71 35.68
C LEU A 5 2.36 -55.34 35.68
N ASP A 6 3.39 -55.15 36.51
CA ASP A 6 4.18 -53.91 36.57
C ASP A 6 5.07 -53.72 35.32
N THR A 7 5.55 -54.82 34.74
CA THR A 7 6.40 -54.80 33.55
C THR A 7 5.60 -54.41 32.30
N ASP A 8 4.38 -54.93 32.13
CA ASP A 8 3.51 -54.58 31.00
C ASP A 8 3.03 -53.12 31.07
N ALA A 9 2.72 -52.63 32.28
CA ALA A 9 2.32 -51.23 32.50
C ALA A 9 3.45 -50.24 32.15
N ARG A 10 4.70 -50.53 32.55
CA ARG A 10 5.88 -49.73 32.19
C ARG A 10 6.14 -49.73 30.69
N THR A 11 6.02 -50.89 30.03
CA THR A 11 6.25 -51.02 28.59
C THR A 11 5.21 -50.25 27.77
N ALA A 12 3.94 -50.31 28.17
CA ALA A 12 2.86 -49.52 27.57
C ALA A 12 3.05 -48.00 27.78
N HIS A 13 3.55 -47.59 28.95
CA HIS A 13 3.86 -46.18 29.24
C HIS A 13 5.01 -45.65 28.38
N LEU A 14 6.09 -46.42 28.22
CA LEU A 14 7.22 -46.05 27.36
C LEU A 14 6.81 -45.99 25.89
N ALA A 15 6.04 -46.96 25.39
CA ALA A 15 5.53 -46.96 24.02
C ALA A 15 4.57 -45.77 23.75
N ARG A 16 3.74 -45.38 24.73
CA ARG A 16 2.94 -44.15 24.66
C ARG A 16 3.80 -42.90 24.63
N ALA A 17 4.84 -42.82 25.46
CA ALA A 17 5.77 -41.69 25.48
C ALA A 17 6.56 -41.56 24.16
N GLU A 18 7.00 -42.66 23.56
CA GLU A 18 7.64 -42.66 22.25
C GLU A 18 6.68 -42.27 21.13
N ARG A 19 5.45 -42.78 21.13
CA ARG A 19 4.40 -42.37 20.18
C ARG A 19 4.05 -40.89 20.33
N GLN A 20 3.98 -40.36 21.56
CA GLN A 20 3.79 -38.93 21.82
C GLN A 20 4.97 -38.10 21.33
N LYS A 21 6.22 -38.52 21.58
CA LYS A 21 7.43 -37.84 21.06
C LYS A 21 7.48 -37.85 19.52
N ALA A 22 7.17 -38.97 18.89
CA ALA A 22 7.11 -39.10 17.44
C ALA A 22 5.99 -38.25 16.82
N SER A 23 4.81 -38.22 17.47
CA SER A 23 3.68 -37.37 17.09
C SER A 23 4.01 -35.87 17.25
N ALA A 24 4.63 -35.48 18.37
CA ALA A 24 5.09 -34.13 18.62
C ALA A 24 6.15 -33.69 17.59
N GLY A 25 7.12 -34.56 17.28
CA GLY A 25 8.11 -34.29 16.24
C GLY A 25 7.50 -34.09 14.85
N ARG A 26 6.46 -34.86 14.50
CA ARG A 26 5.70 -34.68 13.26
C ARG A 26 4.91 -33.38 13.26
N ALA A 27 4.24 -33.04 14.35
CA ALA A 27 3.51 -31.78 14.50
C ALA A 27 4.44 -30.56 14.37
N VAL A 28 5.60 -30.57 15.03
CA VAL A 28 6.61 -29.52 14.94
C VAL A 28 7.10 -29.35 13.50
N ARG A 29 7.39 -30.43 12.78
CA ARG A 29 7.80 -30.37 11.37
C ARG A 29 6.71 -29.78 10.47
N LEU A 30 5.44 -30.13 10.70
CA LEU A 30 4.33 -29.58 9.93
C LEU A 30 4.16 -28.08 10.18
N VAL A 31 4.25 -27.65 11.44
CA VAL A 31 4.20 -26.22 11.80
C VAL A 31 5.37 -25.46 11.17
N LEU A 32 6.60 -25.98 11.28
CA LEU A 32 7.78 -25.39 10.64
C LEU A 32 7.62 -25.29 9.12
N ALA A 33 7.16 -26.36 8.47
CA ALA A 33 6.91 -26.35 7.03
C ALA A 33 5.85 -25.30 6.66
N ALA A 34 4.74 -25.21 7.39
CA ALA A 34 3.70 -24.21 7.17
C ALA A 34 4.23 -22.78 7.34
N VAL A 35 5.05 -22.53 8.38
CA VAL A 35 5.70 -21.22 8.60
C VAL A 35 6.66 -20.88 7.47
N LEU A 36 7.50 -21.82 7.03
CA LEU A 36 8.43 -21.60 5.92
C LEU A 36 7.71 -21.35 4.60
N ILE A 37 6.62 -22.08 4.32
CA ILE A 37 5.76 -21.85 3.15
C ILE A 37 5.12 -20.47 3.23
N ALA A 38 4.55 -20.10 4.39
CA ALA A 38 3.95 -18.78 4.58
C ALA A 38 4.97 -17.65 4.42
N LEU A 39 6.19 -17.82 4.96
CA LEU A 39 7.29 -16.87 4.78
C LEU A 39 7.75 -16.79 3.32
N GLY A 40 7.88 -17.93 2.63
CA GLY A 40 8.23 -17.99 1.22
C GLY A 40 7.19 -17.28 0.34
N LEU A 41 5.91 -17.61 0.52
CA LEU A 41 4.80 -16.95 -0.19
C LEU A 41 4.78 -15.45 0.08
N ARG A 42 4.91 -15.07 1.36
CA ARG A 42 4.96 -13.65 1.75
C ARG A 42 6.12 -12.92 1.11
N SER A 43 7.28 -13.56 1.03
CA SER A 43 8.51 -12.90 0.57
C SER A 43 8.65 -12.83 -0.95
N LEU A 44 8.05 -13.79 -1.66
CA LEU A 44 8.26 -13.97 -3.10
C LEU A 44 7.02 -13.63 -3.93
N VAL A 45 5.82 -13.79 -3.37
CA VAL A 45 4.59 -13.72 -4.16
C VAL A 45 3.75 -12.52 -3.73
N TYR A 46 3.12 -12.58 -2.57
CA TYR A 46 2.16 -11.56 -2.13
C TYR A 46 2.35 -11.15 -0.68
N GLU A 47 2.18 -9.87 -0.39
CA GLU A 47 2.13 -9.37 0.98
C GLU A 47 0.85 -8.54 1.20
N PRO A 48 0.08 -8.81 2.27
CA PRO A 48 -1.09 -8.01 2.59
C PRO A 48 -0.68 -6.70 3.27
N PHE A 49 -1.27 -5.58 2.83
CA PHE A 49 -1.11 -4.26 3.44
C PHE A 49 -2.47 -3.65 3.76
N ASN A 50 -2.56 -2.82 4.80
CA ASN A 50 -3.73 -1.99 5.07
C ASN A 50 -3.42 -0.53 4.71
N ILE A 51 -4.45 0.23 4.31
CA ILE A 51 -4.35 1.65 3.95
C ILE A 51 -4.79 2.52 5.12
N PRO A 52 -3.86 3.24 5.77
CA PRO A 52 -4.18 4.07 6.94
C PRO A 52 -4.38 5.55 6.61
N SER A 53 -4.14 5.98 5.36
CA SER A 53 -4.10 7.41 4.99
C SER A 53 -4.86 7.70 3.70
N GLU A 54 -5.13 8.99 3.48
CA GLU A 54 -5.97 9.52 2.41
C GLU A 54 -5.19 9.96 1.16
N SER A 55 -3.87 9.85 1.18
CA SER A 55 -2.98 10.31 0.10
C SER A 55 -3.22 9.66 -1.27
N MET A 56 -3.96 8.54 -1.31
CA MET A 56 -4.31 7.82 -2.52
C MET A 56 -5.82 7.84 -2.81
N LEU A 57 -6.59 8.73 -2.18
CA LEU A 57 -7.97 9.00 -2.58
C LEU A 57 -8.01 9.51 -4.04
N PRO A 58 -9.07 9.21 -4.81
CA PRO A 58 -10.20 8.36 -4.44
C PRO A 58 -9.93 6.85 -4.67
N ARG A 59 -8.75 6.52 -5.22
CA ARG A 59 -8.42 5.17 -5.66
C ARG A 59 -8.39 4.20 -4.48
N LEU A 60 -7.75 4.59 -3.39
CA LEU A 60 -7.62 3.83 -2.15
C LEU A 60 -8.23 4.61 -1.00
N LEU A 61 -9.15 3.99 -0.28
CA LEU A 61 -9.78 4.57 0.90
C LEU A 61 -9.07 4.08 2.17
N VAL A 62 -9.11 4.89 3.23
CA VAL A 62 -8.72 4.45 4.57
C VAL A 62 -9.54 3.20 4.94
N GLY A 63 -8.85 2.16 5.41
CA GLY A 63 -9.45 0.84 5.72
C GLY A 63 -9.53 -0.13 4.54
N ASP A 64 -8.98 0.21 3.37
CA ASP A 64 -8.71 -0.77 2.31
C ASP A 64 -7.55 -1.69 2.69
N TYR A 65 -7.64 -2.95 2.28
CA TYR A 65 -6.58 -3.94 2.41
C TYR A 65 -6.18 -4.46 1.03
N LEU A 66 -4.89 -4.43 0.75
CA LEU A 66 -4.30 -4.68 -0.57
C LEU A 66 -3.46 -5.94 -0.60
N ILE A 67 -3.53 -6.64 -1.72
CA ILE A 67 -2.53 -7.63 -2.11
C ILE A 67 -1.46 -6.90 -2.92
N VAL A 68 -0.22 -6.97 -2.43
CA VAL A 68 0.96 -6.41 -3.10
C VAL A 68 1.75 -7.55 -3.75
N ALA A 69 1.86 -7.52 -5.07
CA ALA A 69 2.63 -8.45 -5.87
C ALA A 69 4.11 -8.08 -5.87
N LYS A 70 4.98 -9.01 -5.47
CA LYS A 70 6.44 -8.77 -5.38
C LYS A 70 7.17 -9.08 -6.68
N TRP A 71 6.76 -10.13 -7.38
CA TRP A 71 7.40 -10.61 -8.60
C TRP A 71 7.57 -9.58 -9.74
N PRO A 72 6.66 -8.60 -9.97
CA PRO A 72 6.82 -7.69 -11.12
C PRO A 72 8.10 -6.86 -11.07
N TYR A 73 8.57 -6.53 -9.86
CA TYR A 73 9.75 -5.72 -9.63
C TYR A 73 10.90 -6.54 -9.04
N GLY A 74 10.81 -7.86 -9.07
CA GLY A 74 11.85 -8.75 -8.56
C GLY A 74 11.97 -8.72 -7.04
N ILE A 75 12.96 -9.44 -6.55
CA ILE A 75 13.15 -9.65 -5.11
C ILE A 75 14.30 -8.74 -4.65
N GLY A 76 14.00 -7.81 -3.76
CA GLY A 76 14.98 -6.93 -3.13
C GLY A 76 15.11 -7.19 -1.62
N ARG A 77 15.98 -6.41 -0.96
CA ARG A 77 16.15 -6.47 0.51
C ARG A 77 14.83 -6.39 1.27
N TYR A 78 13.91 -5.51 0.85
CA TYR A 78 12.62 -5.31 1.53
C TYR A 78 11.53 -6.29 1.12
N SER A 79 11.80 -7.17 0.15
CA SER A 79 10.92 -8.28 -0.17
C SER A 79 11.06 -9.41 0.84
N LEU A 80 12.22 -9.54 1.50
CA LEU A 80 12.55 -10.60 2.46
C LEU A 80 12.07 -10.26 3.89
N PRO A 81 11.80 -11.28 4.73
CA PRO A 81 11.45 -11.06 6.12
C PRO A 81 12.58 -10.32 6.83
N LEU A 82 12.25 -9.36 7.69
CA LEU A 82 13.20 -8.54 8.46
C LEU A 82 14.16 -7.68 7.62
N GLY A 83 13.95 -7.55 6.31
CA GLY A 83 14.80 -6.71 5.46
C GLY A 83 16.24 -7.23 5.34
N LEU A 84 16.45 -8.54 5.42
CA LEU A 84 17.77 -9.18 5.47
C LEU A 84 18.63 -8.76 4.25
N PRO A 85 19.84 -8.22 4.45
CA PRO A 85 20.72 -7.78 3.37
C PRO A 85 21.49 -8.97 2.77
N LEU A 86 20.77 -9.93 2.18
CA LEU A 86 21.39 -11.15 1.64
C LEU A 86 22.14 -10.91 0.31
N PHE A 87 21.79 -9.84 -0.41
CA PHE A 87 22.40 -9.46 -1.68
C PHE A 87 22.27 -7.96 -1.93
N ASN A 88 23.11 -7.43 -2.80
CA ASN A 88 23.05 -6.02 -3.21
C ASN A 88 22.08 -5.86 -4.38
N GLY A 89 21.24 -4.81 -4.31
CA GLY A 89 20.26 -4.51 -5.35
C GLY A 89 19.07 -5.46 -5.36
N ARG A 90 18.54 -5.71 -6.57
CA ARG A 90 17.37 -6.56 -6.80
C ARG A 90 17.69 -7.70 -7.75
N ILE A 91 17.14 -8.87 -7.47
CA ILE A 91 17.25 -10.05 -8.34
C ILE A 91 16.01 -10.11 -9.22
N GLY A 92 16.22 -9.93 -10.53
CA GLY A 92 15.17 -9.93 -11.55
C GLY A 92 14.21 -8.74 -11.43
N GLY A 93 13.11 -8.82 -12.19
CA GLY A 93 12.06 -7.81 -12.20
C GLY A 93 12.32 -6.63 -13.13
N ALA A 94 11.25 -5.88 -13.42
CA ALA A 94 11.31 -4.67 -14.21
C ALA A 94 11.33 -3.42 -13.30
N VAL A 95 11.82 -2.31 -13.83
CA VAL A 95 11.54 -0.99 -13.25
C VAL A 95 10.02 -0.74 -13.38
N PRO A 96 9.36 -0.15 -12.36
CA PRO A 96 7.94 0.18 -12.46
C PRO A 96 7.61 1.01 -13.69
N ALA A 97 6.46 0.75 -14.31
CA ALA A 97 5.98 1.55 -15.42
C ALA A 97 5.26 2.80 -14.91
N ARG A 98 5.17 3.84 -15.74
CA ARG A 98 4.34 5.01 -15.44
C ARG A 98 2.89 4.60 -15.20
N GLY A 99 2.31 5.17 -14.15
CA GLY A 99 0.97 4.88 -13.67
C GLY A 99 0.88 3.68 -12.72
N ASP A 100 1.95 2.90 -12.51
CA ASP A 100 1.91 1.81 -11.54
C ASP A 100 1.78 2.34 -10.11
N VAL A 101 0.96 1.66 -9.30
CA VAL A 101 0.86 1.94 -7.86
C VAL A 101 1.80 1.00 -7.12
N ILE A 102 2.73 1.56 -6.38
CA ILE A 102 3.79 0.81 -5.72
C ILE A 102 3.78 1.01 -4.22
N VAL A 103 4.13 -0.03 -3.48
CA VAL A 103 4.44 0.04 -2.05
C VAL A 103 5.95 0.05 -1.89
N PHE A 104 6.48 0.97 -1.09
CA PHE A 104 7.91 1.15 -0.90
C PHE A 104 8.23 1.64 0.52
N LYS A 105 9.45 1.38 0.98
CA LYS A 105 10.00 1.96 2.20
C LYS A 105 10.41 3.41 1.96
N THR A 106 9.98 4.35 2.80
CA THR A 106 10.35 5.77 2.60
C THR A 106 11.86 5.97 2.63
N PRO A 107 12.44 6.85 1.78
CA PRO A 107 13.86 7.18 1.85
C PRO A 107 14.26 7.88 3.17
N ARG A 108 13.29 8.42 3.91
CA ARG A 108 13.50 9.12 5.18
C ARG A 108 14.05 8.21 6.28
N ASP A 109 13.48 7.01 6.39
CA ASP A 109 13.78 6.11 7.51
C ASP A 109 14.02 4.66 7.08
N ASN A 110 13.78 4.32 5.81
CA ASN A 110 13.89 2.98 5.26
C ASN A 110 13.07 1.91 6.01
N ARG A 111 12.02 2.33 6.73
CA ARG A 111 11.22 1.50 7.62
C ARG A 111 9.72 1.67 7.41
N THR A 112 9.27 2.90 7.22
CA THR A 112 7.84 3.22 7.05
C THR A 112 7.39 2.88 5.64
N ASP A 113 6.24 2.20 5.51
CA ASP A 113 5.65 1.80 4.23
C ASP A 113 4.77 2.89 3.66
N TYR A 114 5.08 3.36 2.45
CA TYR A 114 4.27 4.30 1.69
C TYR A 114 3.76 3.62 0.43
N ILE A 115 2.59 4.09 -0.02
CA ILE A 115 1.98 3.70 -1.29
C ILE A 115 1.71 4.96 -2.10
N LYS A 116 2.20 4.98 -3.33
CA LYS A 116 2.10 6.10 -4.27
C LYS A 116 2.07 5.59 -5.71
N ARG A 117 1.66 6.45 -6.63
CA ARG A 117 1.68 6.18 -8.07
C ARG A 117 2.99 6.66 -8.69
N VAL A 118 3.60 5.83 -9.53
CA VAL A 118 4.79 6.17 -10.31
C VAL A 118 4.41 7.09 -11.45
N ILE A 119 5.03 8.26 -11.51
CA ILE A 119 4.80 9.28 -12.53
C ILE A 119 6.03 9.44 -13.42
N GLY A 120 7.23 9.42 -12.83
CA GLY A 120 8.50 9.47 -13.55
C GLY A 120 9.33 8.20 -13.32
N VAL A 121 9.93 7.70 -14.39
CA VAL A 121 10.88 6.58 -14.39
C VAL A 121 12.28 7.09 -14.75
N PRO A 122 13.37 6.30 -14.60
CA PRO A 122 14.72 6.75 -14.93
C PRO A 122 14.83 7.41 -16.30
N GLY A 123 15.45 8.59 -16.34
CA GLY A 123 15.61 9.43 -17.53
C GLY A 123 14.50 10.47 -17.73
N ASP A 124 13.38 10.36 -17.02
CA ASP A 124 12.30 11.35 -17.10
C ASP A 124 12.67 12.66 -16.42
N ARG A 125 12.12 13.74 -16.95
CA ARG A 125 12.02 15.02 -16.25
C ARG A 125 10.57 15.24 -15.82
N VAL A 126 10.32 15.59 -14.57
CA VAL A 126 8.97 15.77 -14.04
C VAL A 126 8.90 17.10 -13.30
N ALA A 127 7.89 17.90 -13.61
CA ALA A 127 7.55 19.12 -12.89
C ALA A 127 6.03 19.16 -12.64
N MET A 128 5.61 19.99 -11.70
CA MET A 128 4.23 20.47 -11.59
C MET A 128 4.14 21.89 -12.12
N GLN A 129 3.09 22.21 -12.88
CA GLN A 129 2.78 23.57 -13.33
C GLN A 129 1.27 23.80 -13.22
N GLY A 130 0.85 24.73 -12.37
CA GLY A 130 -0.58 25.05 -12.16
C GLY A 130 -1.44 23.84 -11.82
N GLY A 131 -0.94 22.94 -10.96
CA GLY A 131 -1.66 21.73 -10.49
C GLY A 131 -1.54 20.53 -11.44
N GLN A 132 -0.94 20.72 -12.62
CA GLN A 132 -0.81 19.68 -13.64
C GLN A 132 0.59 19.10 -13.69
N VAL A 133 0.67 17.79 -13.90
CA VAL A 133 1.94 17.08 -14.05
C VAL A 133 2.48 17.32 -15.46
N VAL A 134 3.75 17.67 -15.56
CA VAL A 134 4.44 17.94 -16.82
C VAL A 134 5.62 16.97 -17.00
N PRO A 135 5.39 15.71 -17.38
CA PRO A 135 6.47 14.79 -17.70
C PRO A 135 7.11 15.12 -19.05
N ASN A 136 8.43 15.25 -19.07
CA ASN A 136 9.26 15.48 -20.25
C ASN A 136 8.83 16.72 -21.07
N GLY A 137 8.32 17.75 -20.40
CA GLY A 137 7.86 19.00 -21.02
C GLY A 137 6.46 18.96 -21.63
N ALA A 138 5.74 17.82 -21.55
CA ALA A 138 4.38 17.69 -22.06
C ALA A 138 3.39 17.56 -20.90
N VAL A 139 2.46 18.50 -20.78
CA VAL A 139 1.42 18.49 -19.74
C VAL A 139 0.51 17.28 -19.90
N LEU A 140 0.22 16.56 -18.80
CA LEU A 140 -0.74 15.47 -18.82
C LEU A 140 -2.15 15.99 -19.04
N ALA A 141 -2.91 15.31 -19.90
CA ALA A 141 -4.30 15.66 -20.15
C ALA A 141 -5.11 15.46 -18.86
N GLN A 142 -5.74 16.53 -18.39
CA GLN A 142 -6.57 16.53 -17.19
C GLN A 142 -7.99 16.97 -17.56
N GLN A 143 -8.98 16.16 -17.19
CA GLN A 143 -10.40 16.45 -17.46
C GLN A 143 -11.20 16.45 -16.16
N ARG A 144 -11.97 17.52 -15.90
CA ARG A 144 -12.87 17.58 -14.73
C ARG A 144 -13.86 16.41 -14.77
N ARG A 145 -14.07 15.81 -13.60
CA ARG A 145 -15.04 14.75 -13.35
C ARG A 145 -16.02 15.20 -12.27
N ALA A 146 -17.03 14.37 -12.02
CA ALA A 146 -17.90 14.53 -10.88
C ALA A 146 -17.04 14.52 -9.60
N ASP A 147 -17.39 15.39 -8.66
CA ASP A 147 -16.69 15.49 -7.38
C ASP A 147 -16.68 14.15 -6.67
N PHE A 148 -15.57 13.84 -6.01
CA PHE A 148 -15.48 12.68 -5.14
C PHE A 148 -16.16 12.98 -3.81
N ILE A 149 -17.09 12.12 -3.42
CA ILE A 149 -17.89 12.26 -2.21
C ILE A 149 -17.60 11.09 -1.28
N VAL A 150 -17.33 11.40 -0.02
CA VAL A 150 -17.13 10.41 1.05
C VAL A 150 -17.72 10.95 2.35
N LYS A 151 -18.20 10.06 3.22
CA LYS A 151 -18.76 10.48 4.50
C LYS A 151 -17.66 11.09 5.38
N ALA A 152 -18.00 12.17 6.07
CA ALA A 152 -17.06 12.97 6.84
C ALA A 152 -16.74 12.44 8.25
N ASP A 153 -17.31 11.28 8.59
CA ASP A 153 -16.96 10.44 9.75
C ASP A 153 -15.83 9.44 9.44
N LEU A 154 -15.60 9.13 8.16
CA LEU A 154 -14.57 8.19 7.72
C LEU A 154 -13.21 8.85 7.51
N ILE A 155 -13.19 10.15 7.23
CA ILE A 155 -12.00 10.93 6.90
C ILE A 155 -12.11 12.37 7.40
N GLY A 156 -10.98 13.09 7.45
CA GLY A 156 -10.96 14.53 7.71
C GLY A 156 -11.25 15.33 6.44
N CYS A 157 -12.24 16.23 6.46
CA CYS A 157 -12.51 17.10 5.30
C CYS A 157 -11.60 18.34 5.22
N ASP A 158 -10.67 18.49 6.18
CA ASP A 158 -9.82 19.65 6.30
C ASP A 158 -8.41 19.30 5.82
N SER A 159 -7.90 20.01 4.82
CA SER A 159 -6.59 19.71 4.22
C SER A 159 -5.40 20.22 5.08
N GLY A 160 -5.66 20.68 6.31
CA GLY A 160 -4.67 21.17 7.27
C GLY A 160 -5.00 22.56 7.88
N PRO A 161 -4.21 23.03 8.86
CA PRO A 161 -4.43 24.33 9.51
C PRO A 161 -4.41 25.48 8.50
N GLY A 162 -5.43 26.35 8.56
CA GLY A 162 -5.54 27.53 7.69
C GLY A 162 -5.94 27.22 6.23
N ARG A 163 -6.25 25.96 5.92
CA ARG A 163 -6.71 25.52 4.59
C ARG A 163 -8.23 25.37 4.58
N PRO A 164 -8.89 25.49 3.41
CA PRO A 164 -10.34 25.35 3.32
C PRO A 164 -10.80 23.95 3.77
N SER A 165 -12.00 23.91 4.35
CA SER A 165 -12.72 22.66 4.60
C SER A 165 -13.58 22.31 3.39
N PHE A 166 -13.56 21.04 3.00
CA PHE A 166 -14.42 20.50 1.95
C PHE A 166 -15.67 19.80 2.50
N ARG A 167 -15.98 20.05 3.79
CA ARG A 167 -17.15 19.52 4.47
C ARG A 167 -18.42 20.22 3.95
N THR A 168 -19.40 19.44 3.56
CA THR A 168 -20.74 19.92 3.17
C THR A 168 -21.82 18.94 3.63
N THR A 169 -23.07 19.33 3.49
CA THR A 169 -24.24 18.46 3.74
C THR A 169 -24.61 17.71 2.47
N GLY A 170 -24.79 16.41 2.57
CA GLY A 170 -25.31 15.53 1.52
C GLY A 170 -26.80 15.75 1.29
N ALA A 171 -27.33 15.19 0.19
CA ALA A 171 -28.75 15.31 -0.13
C ALA A 171 -29.67 14.68 0.93
N ASP A 172 -29.15 13.72 1.68
CA ASP A 172 -29.80 13.01 2.78
C ASP A 172 -29.57 13.66 4.16
N GLY A 173 -28.96 14.84 4.21
CA GLY A 173 -28.63 15.54 5.46
C GLY A 173 -27.36 15.05 6.16
N THR A 174 -26.64 14.07 5.60
CA THR A 174 -25.40 13.55 6.20
C THR A 174 -24.23 14.51 5.99
N SER A 175 -23.26 14.51 6.91
CA SER A 175 -22.02 15.29 6.73
C SER A 175 -21.06 14.53 5.81
N ILE A 176 -20.66 15.15 4.71
CA ILE A 176 -19.79 14.57 3.68
C ILE A 176 -18.60 15.49 3.38
N CYS A 177 -17.49 14.90 2.94
CA CYS A 177 -16.44 15.63 2.24
C CYS A 177 -16.70 15.56 0.73
N ARG A 178 -16.63 16.70 0.04
CA ARG A 178 -16.82 16.79 -1.42
C ARG A 178 -15.57 17.42 -2.05
N TYR A 179 -14.77 16.60 -2.72
CA TYR A 179 -13.52 17.06 -3.33
C TYR A 179 -13.65 17.16 -4.85
N PRO A 180 -13.11 18.22 -5.47
CA PRO A 180 -12.95 18.27 -6.92
C PRO A 180 -12.11 17.08 -7.40
N ALA A 181 -12.58 16.41 -8.46
CA ALA A 181 -11.92 15.24 -9.01
C ALA A 181 -11.65 15.41 -10.50
N PHE A 182 -10.52 14.87 -10.96
CA PHE A 182 -10.05 15.01 -12.32
C PHE A 182 -9.54 13.67 -12.85
N ALA A 183 -9.80 13.37 -14.12
CA ALA A 183 -9.16 12.27 -14.80
C ALA A 183 -7.84 12.76 -15.40
N GLU A 184 -6.72 12.24 -14.91
CA GLU A 184 -5.38 12.50 -15.46
C GLU A 184 -4.99 11.36 -16.40
N THR A 185 -4.46 11.68 -17.57
CA THR A 185 -4.21 10.70 -18.64
C THR A 185 -2.80 10.80 -19.18
N LEU A 186 -2.08 9.68 -19.16
CA LEU A 186 -0.75 9.56 -19.76
C LEU A 186 -0.83 9.58 -21.30
N PRO A 187 0.27 9.95 -22.01
CA PRO A 187 0.38 9.87 -23.47
C PRO A 187 0.17 8.49 -24.13
N GLY A 188 -0.19 7.44 -23.38
CA GLY A 188 -0.58 6.12 -23.88
C GLY A 188 -2.03 5.72 -23.55
N GLY A 189 -2.85 6.67 -23.10
CA GLY A 189 -4.27 6.45 -22.79
C GLY A 189 -4.56 5.88 -21.40
N ARG A 190 -3.55 5.42 -20.65
CA ARG A 190 -3.73 5.04 -19.23
C ARG A 190 -4.18 6.27 -18.45
N SER A 191 -5.30 6.14 -17.74
CA SER A 191 -5.94 7.23 -17.01
C SER A 191 -6.33 6.78 -15.60
N TRP A 192 -6.33 7.73 -14.65
CA TRP A 192 -6.81 7.53 -13.28
C TRP A 192 -7.43 8.81 -12.75
N ILE A 193 -8.17 8.69 -11.65
CA ILE A 193 -8.77 9.84 -10.98
C ILE A 193 -7.81 10.37 -9.92
N VAL A 194 -7.62 11.68 -9.91
CA VAL A 194 -6.89 12.44 -8.90
C VAL A 194 -7.81 13.43 -8.23
N LEU A 195 -7.51 13.77 -6.98
CA LEU A 195 -8.14 14.89 -6.28
C LEU A 195 -7.15 16.06 -6.26
N ASP A 196 -7.66 17.23 -6.61
CA ASP A 196 -6.92 18.48 -6.61
C ASP A 196 -7.89 19.56 -6.11
N GLN A 197 -7.66 20.01 -4.90
CA GLN A 197 -8.64 20.61 -4.01
C GLN A 197 -8.42 22.11 -3.90
N ILE A 198 -7.16 22.54 -3.84
CA ILE A 198 -6.76 23.90 -3.50
C ILE A 198 -6.00 24.49 -4.67
N ALA A 199 -6.59 25.50 -5.30
CA ALA A 199 -5.95 26.23 -6.37
C ALA A 199 -4.73 27.02 -5.86
N ASP A 200 -3.69 27.09 -6.68
CA ASP A 200 -2.46 27.85 -6.44
C ASP A 200 -1.72 27.41 -5.16
N ASP A 201 -1.79 26.12 -4.84
CA ASP A 201 -1.03 25.56 -3.73
C ASP A 201 0.48 25.53 -4.05
N ILE A 202 1.33 25.54 -3.01
CA ILE A 202 2.78 25.38 -3.16
C ILE A 202 3.18 24.10 -3.92
N ARG A 203 2.32 23.06 -3.90
CA ARG A 203 2.49 21.80 -4.63
C ARG A 203 2.12 21.87 -6.10
N ASP A 204 1.46 22.94 -6.54
CA ASP A 204 0.97 23.10 -7.92
C ASP A 204 2.06 23.55 -8.87
N THR A 205 3.13 24.14 -8.34
CA THR A 205 4.28 24.59 -9.11
C THR A 205 5.56 24.12 -8.43
N THR A 206 6.26 23.18 -9.06
CA THR A 206 7.53 22.65 -8.55
C THR A 206 8.63 22.82 -9.58
N ALA A 207 9.88 22.86 -9.11
CA ALA A 207 11.03 22.76 -9.99
C ALA A 207 10.99 21.44 -10.77
N GLU A 208 11.55 21.46 -11.99
CA GLU A 208 11.73 20.25 -12.78
C GLU A 208 12.78 19.34 -12.11
N VAL A 209 12.43 18.07 -11.92
CA VAL A 209 13.31 17.05 -11.35
C VAL A 209 13.62 16.02 -12.43
N THR A 210 14.91 15.79 -12.68
CA THR A 210 15.36 14.67 -13.52
C THR A 210 15.47 13.41 -12.66
N VAL A 211 14.79 12.33 -13.06
CA VAL A 211 14.80 11.04 -12.38
C VAL A 211 16.08 10.28 -12.76
N PRO A 212 17.03 10.06 -11.84
CA PRO A 212 18.26 9.35 -12.14
C PRO A 212 18.03 7.84 -12.28
N ALA A 213 19.03 7.14 -12.80
CA ALA A 213 19.06 5.68 -12.79
C ALA A 213 18.81 5.13 -11.36
N GLY A 214 18.09 4.02 -11.28
CA GLY A 214 17.76 3.36 -10.01
C GLY A 214 16.77 4.13 -9.12
N HIS A 215 16.06 5.13 -9.64
CA HIS A 215 15.04 5.88 -8.89
C HIS A 215 13.73 6.02 -9.66
N VAL A 216 12.65 6.33 -8.95
CA VAL A 216 11.36 6.72 -9.52
C VAL A 216 10.82 7.97 -8.83
N PHE A 217 10.04 8.76 -9.57
CA PHE A 217 9.28 9.88 -9.04
C PHE A 217 7.82 9.47 -8.85
N VAL A 218 7.29 9.67 -7.64
CA VAL A 218 5.95 9.21 -7.27
C VAL A 218 5.07 10.35 -6.77
N LEU A 219 3.77 10.26 -7.04
CA LEU A 219 2.74 11.17 -6.53
C LEU A 219 1.62 10.40 -5.83
N GLY A 220 0.96 11.07 -4.88
CA GLY A 220 -0.36 10.66 -4.41
C GLY A 220 -1.44 10.96 -5.45
N ASP A 221 -2.49 10.14 -5.47
CA ASP A 221 -3.69 10.44 -6.26
C ASP A 221 -4.48 11.58 -5.60
N ASN A 222 -4.39 11.72 -4.27
CA ASN A 222 -4.89 12.90 -3.58
C ASN A 222 -3.78 13.96 -3.52
N ARG A 223 -3.77 14.87 -4.50
CA ARG A 223 -2.65 15.79 -4.75
C ARG A 223 -2.44 16.75 -3.61
N ASP A 224 -3.49 17.21 -2.95
CA ASP A 224 -3.35 18.12 -1.82
C ASP A 224 -2.96 17.45 -0.50
N ASP A 225 -3.35 16.20 -0.29
CA ASP A 225 -3.10 15.50 0.99
C ASP A 225 -2.07 14.38 0.84
N SER A 226 -0.99 14.66 0.12
CA SER A 226 0.05 13.67 -0.14
C SER A 226 1.46 14.22 0.08
N ALA A 227 2.18 13.60 1.02
CA ALA A 227 3.64 13.66 1.10
C ALA A 227 4.24 12.70 0.07
N ASP A 228 4.84 13.25 -0.99
CA ASP A 228 5.36 12.51 -2.13
C ASP A 228 6.59 13.20 -2.76
N SER A 229 6.95 12.84 -4.01
CA SER A 229 8.23 13.23 -4.61
C SER A 229 8.32 14.70 -5.01
N ARG A 230 7.23 15.48 -4.89
CA ARG A 230 7.25 16.94 -5.11
C ARG A 230 8.21 17.68 -4.18
N PHE A 231 8.42 17.13 -2.99
CA PHE A 231 9.32 17.72 -1.99
C PHE A 231 10.38 16.72 -1.55
N SER A 232 11.53 17.24 -1.14
CA SER A 232 12.58 16.44 -0.52
C SER A 232 12.14 15.87 0.83
N VAL A 233 12.90 14.89 1.32
CA VAL A 233 12.72 14.37 2.69
C VAL A 233 12.86 15.46 3.75
N ALA A 234 13.74 16.44 3.53
CA ALA A 234 13.97 17.55 4.46
C ALA A 234 12.77 18.51 4.54
N GLU A 235 12.05 18.66 3.43
CA GLU A 235 10.84 19.49 3.31
C GLU A 235 9.56 18.74 3.71
N GLY A 236 9.68 17.48 4.14
CA GLY A 236 8.55 16.64 4.56
C GLY A 236 7.90 15.81 3.46
N GLY A 237 8.45 15.82 2.24
CA GLY A 237 8.09 14.89 1.17
C GLY A 237 8.83 13.55 1.27
N VAL A 238 8.82 12.78 0.17
CA VAL A 238 9.56 11.52 0.08
C VAL A 238 10.81 11.61 -0.80
N GLY A 239 10.98 12.71 -1.55
CA GLY A 239 12.02 12.83 -2.57
C GLY A 239 11.89 11.78 -3.68
N LEU A 240 12.97 11.56 -4.41
CA LEU A 240 13.05 10.46 -5.38
C LEU A 240 13.20 9.13 -4.64
N VAL A 241 12.45 8.11 -5.07
CA VAL A 241 12.40 6.81 -4.41
C VAL A 241 13.38 5.86 -5.08
N PRO A 242 14.39 5.32 -4.37
CA PRO A 242 15.26 4.29 -4.92
C PRO A 242 14.45 3.05 -5.30
N THR A 243 14.74 2.42 -6.43
CA THR A 243 14.06 1.18 -6.86
C THR A 243 14.26 0.04 -5.86
N ASP A 244 15.37 0.07 -5.12
CA ASP A 244 15.67 -0.89 -4.06
C ASP A 244 14.71 -0.78 -2.87
N ASN A 245 14.10 0.40 -2.66
CA ASN A 245 13.12 0.63 -1.60
C ASN A 245 11.74 0.03 -1.92
N ILE A 246 11.51 -0.36 -3.17
CA ILE A 246 10.21 -0.87 -3.62
C ILE A 246 9.96 -2.27 -3.07
N ILE A 247 8.82 -2.46 -2.42
CA ILE A 247 8.39 -3.77 -1.90
C ILE A 247 7.68 -4.54 -3.00
N GLY A 248 6.77 -3.89 -3.73
CA GLY A 248 6.02 -4.51 -4.81
C GLY A 248 4.98 -3.60 -5.44
N ARG A 249 4.23 -4.14 -6.41
CA ARG A 249 3.10 -3.48 -7.07
C ARG A 249 1.83 -3.76 -6.29
N ALA A 250 1.07 -2.72 -5.97
CA ALA A 250 -0.27 -2.89 -5.43
C ALA A 250 -1.20 -3.39 -6.55
N ASP A 251 -1.79 -4.57 -6.39
CA ASP A 251 -2.51 -5.25 -7.48
C ASP A 251 -4.03 -5.14 -7.33
N ARG A 252 -4.56 -5.55 -6.17
CA ARG A 252 -6.01 -5.60 -5.91
C ARG A 252 -6.34 -5.30 -4.46
N ILE A 253 -7.53 -4.75 -4.24
CA ILE A 253 -8.17 -4.66 -2.92
C ILE A 253 -8.77 -6.03 -2.59
N PHE A 254 -8.29 -6.72 -1.57
CA PHE A 254 -8.85 -8.04 -1.18
C PHE A 254 -9.86 -7.94 -0.03
N PHE A 255 -9.82 -6.86 0.74
CA PHE A 255 -10.76 -6.60 1.81
C PHE A 255 -10.89 -5.09 2.02
N SER A 256 -12.02 -4.63 2.55
CA SER A 256 -12.25 -3.21 2.81
C SER A 256 -13.29 -3.01 3.88
N ILE A 257 -12.99 -2.16 4.87
CA ILE A 257 -13.86 -1.87 6.01
C ILE A 257 -13.78 -0.38 6.37
N GLU A 258 -14.88 0.20 6.84
CA GLU A 258 -14.89 1.58 7.33
C GLU A 258 -13.94 1.74 8.54
N PRO A 259 -13.11 2.80 8.58
CA PRO A 259 -12.23 3.07 9.71
C PRO A 259 -13.00 3.23 11.03
N GLY A 260 -12.36 2.90 12.15
CA GLY A 260 -12.99 2.99 13.48
C GLY A 260 -13.95 1.85 13.83
N THR A 261 -14.21 0.92 12.91
CA THR A 261 -15.10 -0.23 13.15
C THR A 261 -14.57 -1.15 14.25
N SER A 262 -15.38 -1.38 15.30
CA SER A 262 -15.03 -2.31 16.37
C SER A 262 -15.33 -3.77 15.99
N VAL A 263 -14.27 -4.51 15.65
CA VAL A 263 -14.36 -5.94 15.31
C VAL A 263 -14.73 -6.83 16.52
N ARG A 264 -14.62 -6.28 17.74
CA ARG A 264 -14.91 -7.03 19.00
C ARG A 264 -16.40 -7.17 19.31
N ARG A 265 -17.27 -6.45 18.61
CA ARG A 265 -18.73 -6.58 18.76
C ARG A 265 -19.25 -7.50 17.64
N PRO A 266 -19.73 -8.73 17.95
CA PRO A 266 -20.27 -9.63 16.94
C PRO A 266 -21.37 -8.94 16.12
N GLY A 267 -21.28 -9.01 14.79
CA GLY A 267 -22.25 -8.39 13.87
C GLY A 267 -22.08 -6.90 13.60
N GLY A 268 -21.35 -6.15 14.44
CA GLY A 268 -21.13 -4.70 14.28
C GLY A 268 -20.25 -4.32 13.08
N TRP A 269 -19.55 -5.28 12.49
CA TRP A 269 -18.64 -5.09 11.36
C TRP A 269 -19.28 -5.43 10.01
N ALA A 270 -20.39 -6.18 9.98
CA ALA A 270 -20.96 -6.67 8.72
C ALA A 270 -21.45 -5.51 7.83
N GLY A 271 -22.08 -4.49 8.43
CA GLY A 271 -22.52 -3.28 7.71
C GLY A 271 -21.40 -2.30 7.37
N ALA A 272 -20.21 -2.45 7.98
CA ALA A 272 -19.05 -1.59 7.74
C ALA A 272 -18.13 -2.13 6.63
N ILE A 273 -18.35 -3.36 6.15
CA ILE A 273 -17.59 -3.92 5.03
C ILE A 273 -18.04 -3.27 3.73
N ARG A 274 -17.08 -2.72 2.99
CA ARG A 274 -17.31 -2.10 1.68
C ARG A 274 -17.14 -3.14 0.57
N THR A 275 -18.17 -3.96 0.38
CA THR A 275 -18.14 -5.10 -0.56
C THR A 275 -17.93 -4.66 -2.01
N ASP A 276 -18.39 -3.48 -2.39
CA ASP A 276 -18.20 -2.89 -3.72
C ASP A 276 -16.72 -2.65 -4.06
N ARG A 277 -15.83 -2.63 -3.05
CA ARG A 277 -14.40 -2.40 -3.22
C ARG A 277 -13.59 -3.67 -3.40
N ILE A 278 -14.10 -4.81 -2.93
CA ILE A 278 -13.38 -6.08 -2.95
C ILE A 278 -13.19 -6.53 -4.40
N GLY A 279 -11.96 -6.90 -4.75
CA GLY A 279 -11.56 -7.34 -6.08
C GLY A 279 -11.21 -6.23 -7.07
N LYS A 280 -11.43 -4.94 -6.72
CA LYS A 280 -11.06 -3.83 -7.61
C LYS A 280 -9.55 -3.87 -7.92
N PRO A 281 -9.14 -3.89 -9.21
CA PRO A 281 -7.74 -3.76 -9.59
C PRO A 281 -7.25 -2.35 -9.30
N LEU A 282 -5.94 -2.10 -9.34
CA LEU A 282 -5.30 -0.79 -9.11
C LEU A 282 -4.73 -0.13 -10.38
#